data_AF-A0AAE7BCN4-F1
#
_entry.id   AF-A0AAE7BCN4-F1
#
_cell.length_a   1.000
_cell.length_b   1.000
_cell.length_c   1.000
_cell.angle_alpha   90.00
_cell.angle_beta   90.00
_cell.angle_gamma   90.00
#
_symmetry.space_group_name_H-M   'P 1'
#
loop_
_entity.id
_entity.type
_entity.pdbx_description
1 polymer ?
#
loop_
_entity_poly.entity_id
_entity_poly.type
_entity_poly.pdbx_seq_one_letter_code
_entity_poly.pdbx_strand_id
1 'polypeptide(L)'
;MMQKIEYNKRKSKFKNIVLEHLRAMTIPQLKDDLEINFTKNGYNGNLIIEISEEDYFYANSSFSDISRFPARIKATASALKSLNFFGKFNITHYNGILRISQI
;
A
#
# COMPACT_ATOMS: atom_id res chain seq x y z
N MET A 1 -10.63 -13.31 5.67
CA MET A 1 -10.88 -12.54 6.91
C MET A 1 -10.07 -11.26 6.84
N MET A 2 -10.60 -10.13 7.32
CA MET A 2 -9.84 -8.86 7.35
C MET A 2 -9.03 -8.79 8.65
N GLN A 3 -7.75 -8.46 8.54
CA GLN A 3 -6.83 -8.27 9.67
C GLN A 3 -6.49 -6.79 9.83
N LYS A 4 -6.41 -6.30 11.07
CA LYS A 4 -5.97 -4.94 11.39
C LYS A 4 -4.46 -4.82 11.29
N ILE A 5 -3.97 -3.84 10.55
CA ILE A 5 -2.55 -3.56 10.35
C ILE A 5 -2.29 -2.09 10.68
N GLU A 6 -1.31 -1.82 11.55
CA GLU A 6 -0.90 -0.45 11.83
C GLU A 6 -0.23 0.20 10.62
N TYR A 7 -0.24 1.52 10.50
CA TYR A 7 0.59 2.21 9.51
C TYR A 7 2.08 2.22 9.88
N ASN A 8 2.93 2.72 8.98
CA ASN A 8 4.32 2.99 9.27
C ASN A 8 4.46 4.13 10.29
N LYS A 9 4.76 3.80 11.55
CA LYS A 9 5.06 4.77 12.63
C LYS A 9 6.38 5.53 12.43
N ARG A 10 7.33 4.95 11.69
CA ARG A 10 8.67 5.53 11.41
C ARG A 10 8.85 5.84 9.93
N LYS A 11 9.79 6.74 9.61
CA LYS A 11 10.19 7.03 8.21
C LYS A 11 10.54 5.73 7.49
N SER A 12 9.95 5.53 6.33
CA SER A 12 10.18 4.36 5.46
C SER A 12 10.60 4.86 4.09
N LYS A 13 11.74 4.38 3.60
CA LYS A 13 12.21 4.68 2.23
C LYS A 13 11.16 4.29 1.18
N PHE A 14 10.44 3.19 1.40
CA PHE A 14 9.39 2.75 0.49
C PHE A 14 8.19 3.69 0.52
N LYS A 15 7.82 4.22 1.70
CA LYS A 15 6.71 5.18 1.83
C LYS A 15 7.01 6.44 1.02
N ASN A 16 8.23 6.96 1.13
CA ASN A 16 8.63 8.15 0.37
C ASN A 16 8.57 7.89 -1.13
N ILE A 17 9.10 6.75 -1.61
CA ILE A 17 9.03 6.39 -3.04
C ILE A 17 7.56 6.36 -3.52
N VAL A 18 6.67 5.68 -2.79
CA VAL A 18 5.25 5.59 -3.18
C VAL A 18 4.58 6.97 -3.15
N LEU A 19 4.86 7.77 -2.12
CA LEU A 19 4.29 9.10 -1.96
C LEU A 19 4.66 10.03 -3.11
N GLU A 20 5.92 10.00 -3.58
CA GLU A 20 6.36 10.81 -4.72
C GLU A 20 5.64 10.40 -6.02
N HIS A 21 5.44 9.10 -6.26
CA HIS A 21 4.69 8.63 -7.43
C HIS A 21 3.20 9.03 -7.35
N LEU A 22 2.58 8.88 -6.18
CA LEU A 22 1.19 9.29 -5.96
C LEU A 22 0.98 10.80 -6.14
N ARG A 23 1.96 11.62 -5.75
CA ARG A 23 1.92 13.09 -5.94
C ARG A 23 2.13 13.50 -7.39
N ALA A 24 2.95 12.75 -8.14
CA ALA A 24 3.19 13.00 -9.55
C ALA A 24 1.97 12.66 -10.41
N MET A 25 1.12 11.74 -9.94
CA MET A 25 -0.18 11.49 -10.57
C MET A 25 -1.14 12.64 -10.31
N THR A 26 -1.80 13.11 -11.36
CA THR A 26 -3.00 13.93 -11.19
C THR A 26 -4.06 13.01 -10.58
N ILE A 27 -4.44 13.30 -9.34
CA ILE A 27 -5.31 12.52 -8.45
C ILE A 27 -6.55 11.84 -9.10
N PRO A 28 -7.18 12.37 -10.17
CA PRO A 28 -8.27 11.68 -10.85
C PRO A 28 -7.94 10.30 -11.46
N GLN A 29 -6.66 9.90 -11.55
CA GLN A 29 -6.18 8.78 -12.37
C GLN A 29 -5.92 7.45 -11.64
N LEU A 30 -6.26 7.29 -10.36
CA LEU A 30 -6.20 5.96 -9.70
C LEU A 30 -7.15 4.90 -10.32
N LYS A 31 -7.95 5.30 -11.33
CA LYS A 31 -8.70 4.40 -12.21
C LYS A 31 -7.83 3.56 -13.15
N ASP A 32 -6.62 4.02 -13.50
CA ASP A 32 -5.79 3.39 -14.54
C ASP A 32 -4.61 2.57 -13.99
N ASP A 33 -4.68 2.17 -12.71
CA ASP A 33 -3.64 1.42 -11.98
C ASP A 33 -2.28 2.15 -11.90
N LEU A 34 -1.86 2.56 -10.69
CA LEU A 34 -0.52 3.11 -10.49
C LEU A 34 0.50 1.97 -10.39
N GLU A 35 1.47 1.96 -11.32
CA GLU A 35 2.62 1.05 -11.31
C GLU A 35 3.90 1.74 -10.81
N ILE A 36 4.61 1.09 -9.89
CA ILE A 36 5.87 1.57 -9.32
C ILE A 36 6.93 0.45 -9.41
N ASN A 37 8.06 0.77 -10.03
CA ASN A 37 9.19 -0.15 -10.19
C ASN A 37 10.22 0.02 -9.05
N PHE A 38 10.47 -1.04 -8.30
CA PHE A 38 11.51 -1.09 -7.28
C PHE A 38 12.74 -1.86 -7.78
N THR A 39 13.93 -1.32 -7.52
CA THR A 39 15.21 -1.90 -7.96
C THR A 39 15.57 -3.25 -7.32
N LYS A 40 14.86 -3.67 -6.27
CA LYS A 40 15.08 -4.96 -5.58
C LYS A 40 13.81 -5.78 -5.53
N ASN A 41 13.95 -7.10 -5.61
CA ASN A 41 12.87 -8.03 -5.28
C ASN A 41 12.41 -7.84 -3.82
N GLY A 42 11.19 -8.27 -3.54
CA GLY A 42 10.57 -8.23 -2.22
C GLY A 42 9.53 -9.34 -2.13
N TYR A 43 8.80 -9.40 -1.02
CA TYR A 43 7.71 -10.37 -0.89
C TYR A 43 6.66 -10.15 -1.96
N ASN A 44 6.40 -11.17 -2.76
CA ASN A 44 5.29 -11.16 -3.70
C ASN A 44 3.97 -11.23 -2.93
N GLY A 45 2.93 -10.59 -3.43
CA GLY A 45 1.62 -10.62 -2.79
C GLY A 45 0.56 -9.86 -3.56
N ASN A 46 -0.68 -10.23 -3.30
CA ASN A 46 -1.89 -9.56 -3.75
C ASN A 46 -2.78 -9.38 -2.52
N LEU A 47 -3.01 -8.14 -2.10
CA LEU A 47 -3.82 -7.82 -0.93
C LEU A 47 -4.83 -6.72 -1.27
N ILE A 48 -6.07 -6.95 -0.85
CA ILE A 48 -7.09 -5.92 -0.73
C ILE A 48 -6.87 -5.23 0.63
N ILE A 49 -6.73 -3.92 0.60
CA ILE A 49 -6.66 -3.09 1.79
C ILE A 49 -7.83 -2.11 1.84
N GLU A 50 -8.22 -1.72 3.04
CA GLU A 50 -9.24 -0.71 3.30
C GLU A 50 -8.68 0.36 4.21
N ILE A 51 -8.70 1.60 3.72
CA ILE A 51 -8.11 2.78 4.37
C ILE A 51 -9.24 3.70 4.79
N SER A 52 -9.22 4.10 6.05
CA SER A 52 -10.20 4.99 6.68
C SER A 52 -9.50 6.12 7.46
N GLU A 53 -10.27 6.91 8.20
CA GLU A 53 -9.74 7.94 9.09
C GLU A 53 -8.97 7.38 10.31
N GLU A 54 -9.09 6.09 10.60
CA GLU A 54 -8.45 5.44 11.75
C GLU A 54 -6.90 5.41 11.65
N ASP A 55 -6.25 5.11 12.78
CA ASP A 55 -4.79 4.96 12.90
C ASP A 55 -4.26 3.58 12.44
N TYR A 56 -5.12 2.79 11.82
CA TYR A 56 -4.81 1.50 11.21
C TYR A 56 -5.56 1.34 9.88
N PHE A 57 -5.22 0.30 9.13
CA PHE A 57 -5.95 -0.14 7.94
C PHE A 57 -6.31 -1.62 8.09
N TYR A 58 -7.29 -2.06 7.31
CA TYR A 58 -7.60 -3.48 7.21
C TYR A 58 -6.95 -4.08 5.96
N ALA A 59 -6.49 -5.31 6.05
CA ALA A 59 -5.99 -6.08 4.91
C ALA A 59 -6.66 -7.46 4.87
N ASN A 60 -6.94 -7.98 3.68
CA ASN A 60 -7.44 -9.36 3.49
C ASN A 60 -6.34 -10.42 3.65
N SER A 61 -5.48 -10.27 4.66
CA SER A 61 -4.37 -11.18 4.91
C SER A 61 -4.73 -12.30 5.88
N SER A 62 -3.96 -13.38 5.81
CA SER A 62 -3.99 -14.52 6.74
C SER A 62 -2.65 -14.71 7.47
N PHE A 63 -1.84 -13.64 7.60
CA PHE A 63 -0.56 -13.74 8.30
C PHE A 63 -0.82 -14.07 9.77
N SER A 64 -0.18 -15.13 10.26
CA SER A 64 -0.19 -15.51 11.67
C SER A 64 0.68 -14.56 12.51
N ASP A 65 1.78 -14.09 11.92
CA ASP A 65 2.68 -13.09 12.50
C ASP A 65 2.59 -11.77 11.69
N ILE A 66 1.92 -10.78 12.27
CA ILE A 66 1.71 -9.46 11.67
C ILE A 66 3.04 -8.71 11.46
N SER A 67 4.10 -9.03 12.22
CA SER A 67 5.41 -8.40 12.03
C SER A 67 6.02 -8.70 10.64
N ARG A 68 5.57 -9.80 10.02
CA ARG A 68 5.99 -10.23 8.67
C ARG A 68 5.13 -9.64 7.56
N PHE A 69 4.21 -8.73 7.88
CA PHE A 69 3.39 -8.07 6.88
C PHE A 69 4.25 -7.34 5.83
N PRO A 70 3.94 -7.44 4.52
CA PRO A 70 4.79 -6.88 3.47
C PRO A 70 5.04 -5.38 3.63
N ALA A 71 6.30 -5.02 3.83
CA ALA A 71 6.71 -3.64 4.11
C ALA A 71 6.34 -2.64 3.00
N ARG A 72 6.31 -3.08 1.74
CA ARG A 72 5.91 -2.24 0.59
C ARG A 72 4.42 -1.94 0.61
N ILE A 73 3.58 -2.94 0.88
CA ILE A 73 2.13 -2.76 0.99
C ILE A 73 1.79 -1.85 2.19
N LYS A 74 2.45 -2.06 3.33
CA LYS A 74 2.32 -1.19 4.51
C LYS A 74 2.71 0.26 4.19
N ALA A 75 3.80 0.44 3.45
CA ALA A 75 4.25 1.74 2.98
C ALA A 75 3.25 2.40 2.02
N THR A 76 2.64 1.61 1.13
CA THR A 76 1.57 2.07 0.23
C THR A 76 0.36 2.55 0.98
N ALA A 77 -0.18 1.74 1.90
CA ALA A 77 -1.31 2.13 2.74
C ALA A 77 -1.01 3.42 3.53
N SER A 78 0.20 3.53 4.06
CA SER A 78 0.65 4.73 4.78
C SER A 78 0.77 5.96 3.88
N ALA A 79 1.15 5.81 2.62
CA ALA A 79 1.26 6.90 1.65
C ALA A 79 -0.13 7.39 1.23
N LEU A 80 -1.03 6.48 0.88
CA LEU A 80 -2.44 6.77 0.57
C LEU A 80 -3.13 7.53 1.72
N LYS A 81 -2.99 7.01 2.96
CA LYS A 81 -3.47 7.68 4.18
C LYS A 81 -2.92 9.10 4.36
N SER A 82 -1.64 9.31 4.07
CA SER A 82 -1.00 10.64 4.20
C SER A 82 -1.51 11.66 3.18
N LEU A 83 -2.17 11.20 2.12
CA LEU A 83 -2.80 12.03 1.10
C LEU A 83 -4.33 12.04 1.22
N ASN A 84 -4.89 11.51 2.32
CA ASN A 84 -6.33 11.36 2.56
C ASN A 84 -7.07 10.53 1.47
N PHE A 85 -6.38 9.57 0.86
CA PHE A 85 -7.01 8.59 -0.03
C PHE A 85 -7.63 7.47 0.79
N PHE A 86 -8.94 7.53 0.96
CA PHE A 86 -9.74 6.54 1.68
C PHE A 86 -10.50 5.62 0.71
N GLY A 87 -10.92 4.47 1.23
CA GLY A 87 -11.62 3.45 0.46
C GLY A 87 -10.82 2.16 0.32
N LYS A 88 -11.24 1.33 -0.63
CA LYS A 88 -10.65 0.01 -0.87
C LYS A 88 -9.69 0.06 -2.04
N PHE A 89 -8.58 -0.63 -1.87
CA PHE A 89 -7.53 -0.72 -2.88
C PHE A 89 -7.07 -2.16 -3.03
N ASN A 90 -6.86 -2.56 -4.27
CA ASN A 90 -6.11 -3.75 -4.61
C ASN A 90 -4.63 -3.39 -4.75
N ILE A 91 -3.77 -4.00 -3.94
CA ILE A 91 -2.32 -3.78 -3.96
C ILE A 91 -1.64 -5.08 -4.35
N THR A 92 -0.97 -5.06 -5.49
CA THR A 92 -0.15 -6.21 -5.93
C THR A 92 1.32 -5.84 -5.91
N HIS A 93 2.16 -6.81 -5.56
CA HIS A 93 3.60 -6.68 -5.68
C HIS A 93 4.17 -7.98 -6.25
N TYR A 94 4.80 -7.91 -7.41
CA TYR A 94 5.43 -9.06 -8.07
C TYR A 94 6.73 -8.65 -8.72
N ASN A 95 7.84 -9.33 -8.40
CA ASN A 95 9.15 -9.14 -9.04
C ASN A 95 9.63 -7.67 -9.04
N GLY A 96 9.34 -6.93 -7.96
CA GLY A 96 9.73 -5.52 -7.84
C GLY A 96 8.70 -4.53 -8.39
N ILE A 97 7.65 -5.00 -9.06
CA ILE A 97 6.58 -4.16 -9.60
C ILE A 97 5.45 -4.10 -8.58
N LEU A 98 5.15 -2.90 -8.07
CA LEU A 98 4.02 -2.64 -7.18
C LEU A 98 2.90 -1.98 -8.00
N ARG A 99 1.68 -2.53 -7.95
CA ARG A 99 0.49 -1.93 -8.55
C ARG A 99 -0.54 -1.56 -7.50
N ILE A 100 -1.23 -0.44 -7.74
CA ILE A 100 -2.24 0.13 -6.84
C ILE A 100 -3.47 0.46 -7.67
N SER A 101 -4.58 -0.19 -7.34
CA SER A 101 -5.87 0.01 -8.03
C SER A 101 -6.95 0.33 -7.00
N GLN A 102 -7.80 1.31 -7.25
CA GLN A 102 -8.99 1.53 -6.42
C GLN A 102 -10.11 0.57 -6.85
N ILE A 103 -10.84 -0.03 -5.89
CA ILE A 103 -11.91 -1.01 -6.15
C ILE A 103 -13.19 -0.73 -5.37
#